data_AF-A0AAW1SC69-F1
#
_entry.id   AF-A0AAW1SC69-F1
#
_cell.length_a   1.000
_cell.length_b   1.000
_cell.length_c   1.000
_cell.angle_alpha   90.00
_cell.angle_beta   90.00
_cell.angle_gamma   90.00
#
_symmetry.space_group_name_H-M   'P 1'
#
loop_
_entity.id
_entity.type
_entity.pdbx_description
1 polymer ?
#
loop_
_entity_poly.entity_id
_entity_poly.type
_entity_poly.pdbx_seq_one_letter_code
_entity_poly.pdbx_strand_id
1 'polypeptide(L)'
;MWRKGNTNWVMPGPEVDPITYEVANRTLSDQYPVPRIIHQTWKISEVPEKWQAAQQSCRNLHPDWEYRLWTDSDAEEFIQQHYPHLLASFKSYPYNIERADAIRYLILHHHGGIYIDLDIVCLRSLEFLRAYEFIMPQTMPVGFSNDFLVGTKGHPFLAKLVSSLPRWNLRLGSKYPTVMFSTGPMFVTLQATFFRSRKSLSVLPFSLYGKYTTKAVDPLLRHLYGSSWHSSDARSVLWIIKHPVVLGGLLSLLVLGTLALAVRHRVKQHWSQRQFPQGSRRAQIIALAESFKLT
;
A
#
# COMPACT_ATOMS: atom_id res chain seq x y z
N MET A 1 -37.27 -7.02 -9.14
CA MET A 1 -37.64 -5.63 -8.77
C MET A 1 -36.42 -5.00 -8.10
N TRP A 2 -35.60 -4.30 -8.90
CA TRP A 2 -34.29 -3.79 -8.49
C TRP A 2 -34.43 -2.37 -7.94
N ARG A 3 -34.08 -2.14 -6.67
CA ARG A 3 -33.95 -0.78 -6.12
C ARG A 3 -32.48 -0.36 -6.08
N LYS A 4 -32.22 0.81 -6.70
CA LYS A 4 -31.05 1.66 -6.48
C LYS A 4 -30.97 1.99 -4.98
N GLY A 5 -29.86 1.70 -4.30
CA GLY A 5 -29.67 2.17 -2.92
C GLY A 5 -28.55 1.56 -2.07
N ASN A 6 -28.07 0.34 -2.33
CA ASN A 6 -27.03 -0.26 -1.48
C ASN A 6 -25.62 -0.09 -2.05
N THR A 7 -24.90 0.93 -1.58
CA THR A 7 -23.45 1.08 -1.73
C THR A 7 -22.68 0.19 -0.73
N ASN A 8 -23.09 -1.07 -0.53
CA ASN A 8 -22.41 -2.02 0.36
C ASN A 8 -21.47 -2.94 -0.41
N TRP A 9 -20.58 -2.35 -1.22
CA TRP A 9 -19.45 -3.04 -1.85
C TRP A 9 -18.11 -2.71 -1.17
N VAL A 10 -18.14 -1.98 -0.06
CA VAL A 10 -16.96 -1.67 0.74
C VAL A 10 -16.68 -2.86 1.62
N MET A 11 -15.60 -3.60 1.34
CA MET A 11 -15.04 -4.55 2.32
C MET A 11 -14.82 -3.76 3.61
N PRO A 12 -15.37 -4.18 4.76
CA PRO A 12 -15.16 -3.46 6.00
C PRO A 12 -13.65 -3.33 6.21
N GLY A 13 -13.18 -2.08 6.35
CA GLY A 13 -11.81 -1.82 6.78
C GLY A 13 -11.58 -2.51 8.14
N PRO A 14 -10.33 -2.71 8.56
CA PRO A 14 -10.08 -3.28 9.88
C PRO A 14 -10.78 -2.41 10.94
N GLU A 15 -11.42 -3.06 11.92
CA GLU A 15 -12.06 -2.40 13.07
C GLU A 15 -10.99 -1.60 13.84
N VAL A 16 -10.96 -0.29 13.59
CA VAL A 16 -10.06 0.69 14.18
C VAL A 16 -10.92 1.89 14.62
N ASP A 17 -10.57 2.50 15.74
CA ASP A 17 -11.41 3.51 16.37
C ASP A 17 -11.42 4.83 15.57
N PRO A 18 -12.59 5.33 15.14
CA PRO A 18 -12.69 6.60 14.44
C PRO A 18 -12.51 7.78 15.40
N ILE A 19 -11.80 8.81 14.94
CA ILE A 19 -11.70 10.09 15.66
C ILE A 19 -13.05 10.82 15.57
N THR A 20 -13.65 11.14 16.72
CA THR A 20 -14.90 11.91 16.80
C THR A 20 -14.64 13.37 17.16
N TYR A 21 -15.50 14.28 16.66
CA TYR A 21 -15.40 15.72 16.94
C TYR A 21 -15.50 16.06 18.43
N GLU A 22 -16.26 15.28 19.20
CA GLU A 22 -16.38 15.48 20.65
C GLU A 22 -15.07 15.20 21.39
N VAL A 23 -14.28 14.22 20.92
CA VAL A 23 -12.95 13.95 21.48
C VAL A 23 -11.95 15.05 21.10
N ALA A 24 -12.10 15.66 19.92
CA ALA A 24 -11.28 16.80 19.49
C ALA A 24 -11.45 18.06 20.39
N ASN A 25 -12.53 18.14 21.18
CA ASN A 25 -12.82 19.27 22.08
C ASN A 25 -12.45 19.02 23.54
N ARG A 26 -11.85 17.88 23.91
CA ARG A 26 -11.38 17.65 25.28
C ARG A 26 -10.21 18.59 25.61
N THR A 27 -10.21 19.16 26.80
CA THR A 27 -9.14 20.02 27.30
C THR A 27 -7.87 19.19 27.46
N LEU A 28 -6.85 19.53 26.68
CA LEU A 28 -5.60 18.80 26.63
C LEU A 28 -4.74 19.19 27.83
N SER A 29 -4.61 18.30 28.82
CA SER A 29 -3.58 18.40 29.84
C SER A 29 -2.83 17.06 30.00
N ASP A 30 -1.53 17.16 29.75
CA ASP A 30 -0.38 16.34 30.20
C ASP A 30 -0.47 14.83 29.93
N GLN A 31 0.03 14.25 28.84
CA GLN A 31 1.12 14.58 27.93
C GLN A 31 0.72 14.10 26.55
N TYR A 32 0.75 14.97 25.54
CA TYR A 32 0.57 14.51 24.17
C TYR A 32 1.72 13.59 23.76
N PRO A 33 1.47 12.32 23.43
CA PRO A 33 2.55 11.40 23.12
C PRO A 33 3.22 11.71 21.76
N VAL A 34 2.57 12.47 20.88
CA VAL A 34 3.12 12.87 19.58
C VAL A 34 3.86 14.22 19.72
N PRO A 35 5.11 14.34 19.25
CA PRO A 35 5.86 15.59 19.28
C PRO A 35 5.38 16.62 18.26
N ARG A 36 5.65 17.90 18.51
CA ARG A 36 5.32 19.04 17.63
C ARG A 36 6.29 19.14 16.45
N ILE A 37 6.24 18.15 15.55
CA ILE A 37 7.10 18.11 14.36
C ILE A 37 6.23 17.83 13.14
N ILE A 38 6.34 18.68 12.11
CA ILE A 38 5.80 18.44 10.78
C ILE A 38 6.93 17.96 9.87
N HIS A 39 6.71 16.81 9.24
CA HIS A 39 7.61 16.22 8.26
C HIS A 39 6.96 16.26 6.88
N GLN A 40 7.72 16.72 5.89
CA GLN A 40 7.37 16.60 4.48
C GLN A 40 8.57 16.07 3.71
N THR A 41 8.33 15.44 2.56
CA THR A 41 9.42 14.95 1.70
C THR A 41 9.34 15.61 0.34
N TRP A 42 10.50 15.91 -0.22
CA TRP A 42 10.64 16.32 -1.60
C TRP A 42 11.99 15.88 -2.16
N LYS A 43 12.19 16.03 -3.46
CA LYS A 43 13.46 15.60 -4.09
C LYS A 43 14.64 16.44 -3.62
N ILE A 44 14.40 17.75 -3.50
CA ILE A 44 15.39 18.78 -3.16
C ILE A 44 14.78 19.78 -2.18
N SER A 45 15.57 20.71 -1.66
CA SER A 45 15.12 21.69 -0.68
C SER A 45 14.15 22.75 -1.25
N GLU A 46 14.09 22.89 -2.58
CA GLU A 46 13.19 23.81 -3.26
C GLU A 46 11.83 23.17 -3.55
N VAL A 47 10.79 23.62 -2.84
CA VAL A 47 9.41 23.17 -3.02
C VAL A 47 8.79 23.84 -4.26
N PRO A 48 8.10 23.09 -5.15
CA PRO A 48 7.45 23.66 -6.32
C PRO A 48 6.42 24.72 -5.95
N GLU A 49 6.38 25.83 -6.68
CA GLU A 49 5.51 26.99 -6.45
C GLU A 49 4.04 26.60 -6.17
N LYS A 50 3.49 25.68 -6.98
CA LYS A 50 2.12 25.16 -6.84
C LYS A 50 1.77 24.54 -5.47
N TRP A 51 2.78 24.16 -4.68
CA TRP A 51 2.63 23.54 -3.36
C TRP A 51 3.17 24.39 -2.21
N GLN A 52 3.86 25.51 -2.49
CA GLN A 52 4.36 26.41 -1.46
C GLN A 52 3.23 26.98 -0.59
N ALA A 53 2.09 27.34 -1.19
CA ALA A 53 0.92 27.79 -0.45
C ALA A 53 0.37 26.71 0.49
N ALA A 54 0.39 25.44 0.07
CA ALA A 54 -0.04 24.30 0.90
C ALA A 54 0.93 24.07 2.06
N GLN A 55 2.24 24.00 1.77
CA GLN A 55 3.30 23.95 2.78
C GLN A 55 3.15 25.07 3.81
N GLN A 56 2.99 26.32 3.34
CA GLN A 56 2.93 27.49 4.22
C GLN A 56 1.65 27.50 5.06
N SER A 57 0.52 26.99 4.55
CA SER A 57 -0.71 26.87 5.35
C SER A 57 -0.51 26.05 6.62
N CYS A 58 0.22 24.93 6.52
CA CYS A 58 0.54 24.08 7.66
C CYS A 58 1.52 24.76 8.62
N ARG A 59 2.55 25.45 8.10
CA ARG A 59 3.52 26.17 8.95
C ARG A 59 2.90 27.35 9.69
N ASN A 60 2.05 28.13 9.02
CA ASN A 60 1.39 29.30 9.61
C ASN A 60 0.43 28.93 10.75
N LEU A 61 -0.24 27.78 10.65
CA LEU A 61 -1.13 27.28 11.71
C LEU A 61 -0.38 26.65 12.89
N HIS A 62 0.92 26.41 12.75
CA HIS A 62 1.76 25.74 13.74
C HIS A 62 3.12 26.44 13.91
N PRO A 63 3.15 27.73 14.30
CA PRO A 63 4.39 28.51 14.37
C PRO A 63 5.40 27.96 15.38
N ASP A 64 4.91 27.31 16.44
CA ASP A 64 5.74 26.74 17.52
C ASP A 64 6.18 25.29 17.25
N TRP A 65 5.85 24.75 16.08
CA TRP A 65 6.21 23.37 15.71
C TRP A 65 7.51 23.37 14.90
N GLU A 66 8.31 22.34 15.10
CA GLU A 66 9.45 22.09 14.24
C GLU A 66 8.97 21.68 12.85
N TYR A 67 9.54 22.29 11.82
CA TYR A 67 9.28 21.93 10.43
C TYR A 67 10.51 21.30 9.81
N ARG A 68 10.36 20.12 9.22
CA ARG A 68 11.43 19.43 8.47
C ARG A 68 10.96 19.04 7.07
N LEU A 69 11.67 19.56 6.07
CA LEU A 69 11.61 19.08 4.70
C LEU A 69 12.78 18.11 4.48
N TRP A 70 12.47 16.87 4.17
CA TRP A 70 13.47 15.83 3.90
C TRP A 70 13.68 15.70 2.40
N THR A 71 14.91 15.91 1.94
CA THR A 71 15.31 15.69 0.55
C THR A 71 15.60 14.21 0.28
N ASP A 72 15.76 13.84 -1.00
CA ASP A 72 16.19 12.48 -1.36
C ASP A 72 17.57 12.16 -0.75
N SER A 73 18.46 13.16 -0.65
CA SER A 73 19.78 13.03 -0.01
C SER A 73 19.65 12.83 1.50
N ASP A 74 18.84 13.64 2.18
CA ASP A 74 18.62 13.53 3.62
C ASP A 74 18.02 12.17 3.98
N ALA A 75 17.11 11.67 3.14
CA ALA A 75 16.50 10.35 3.32
C ALA A 75 17.55 9.22 3.27
N GLU A 76 18.46 9.27 2.30
CA GLU A 76 19.53 8.26 2.18
C GLU A 76 20.50 8.31 3.35
N GLU A 77 20.95 9.51 3.73
CA GLU A 77 21.85 9.72 4.86
C GLU A 77 21.20 9.25 6.18
N PHE A 78 19.95 9.63 6.41
CA PHE A 78 19.18 9.22 7.57
C PHE A 78 19.05 7.70 7.68
N ILE A 79 18.77 7.01 6.56
CA ILE A 79 18.71 5.55 6.53
C ILE A 79 20.08 4.95 6.80
N GLN A 80 21.15 5.48 6.19
CA GLN A 80 22.50 4.97 6.40
C GLN A 80 22.92 5.09 7.88
N GLN A 81 22.54 6.18 8.54
CA GLN A 81 22.88 6.43 9.94
C GLN A 81 22.04 5.61 10.93
N HIS A 82 20.72 5.54 10.73
CA HIS A 82 19.79 5.00 11.73
C HIS A 82 19.19 3.63 11.38
N TYR A 83 19.14 3.27 10.09
CA TYR A 83 18.56 2.02 9.60
C TYR A 83 19.43 1.37 8.50
N PRO A 84 20.75 1.20 8.69
CA PRO A 84 21.66 0.79 7.61
C PRO A 84 21.28 -0.54 6.96
N HIS A 85 20.65 -1.44 7.71
CA HIS A 85 20.14 -2.72 7.23
C HIS A 85 19.00 -2.59 6.19
N LEU A 86 18.33 -1.45 6.10
CA LEU A 86 17.27 -1.18 5.12
C LEU A 86 17.78 -0.45 3.86
N LEU A 87 19.01 0.07 3.88
CA LEU A 87 19.54 0.91 2.80
C LEU A 87 19.52 0.20 1.43
N ALA A 88 19.92 -1.08 1.40
CA ALA A 88 19.91 -1.87 0.17
C ALA A 88 18.49 -2.05 -0.38
N SER A 89 17.50 -2.36 0.48
CA SER A 89 16.10 -2.48 0.08
C SER A 89 15.56 -1.13 -0.42
N PHE A 90 15.84 -0.04 0.29
CA PHE A 90 15.41 1.31 -0.08
C PHE A 90 15.93 1.75 -1.46
N LYS A 91 17.22 1.50 -1.73
CA LYS A 91 17.83 1.81 -3.04
C LYS A 91 17.28 0.94 -4.18
N SER A 92 16.81 -0.27 -3.85
CA SER A 92 16.32 -1.22 -4.85
C SER A 92 14.87 -0.99 -5.33
N TYR A 93 14.14 -0.05 -4.72
CA TYR A 93 12.79 0.31 -5.17
C TYR A 93 12.82 0.85 -6.61
N PRO A 94 11.95 0.37 -7.52
CA PRO A 94 11.94 0.84 -8.90
C PRO A 94 11.44 2.28 -9.07
N TYR A 95 10.61 2.80 -8.15
CA TYR A 95 9.99 4.12 -8.29
C TYR A 95 10.33 5.05 -7.12
N ASN A 96 10.58 6.34 -7.41
CA ASN A 96 10.84 7.36 -6.39
C ASN A 96 9.69 7.49 -5.37
N ILE A 97 8.45 7.27 -5.80
CA ILE A 97 7.30 7.34 -4.90
C ILE A 97 7.32 6.22 -3.85
N GLU A 98 7.90 5.05 -4.15
CA GLU A 98 8.06 3.99 -3.14
C GLU A 98 9.07 4.39 -2.07
N ARG A 99 10.15 5.09 -2.47
CA ARG A 99 11.11 5.69 -1.52
C ARG A 99 10.44 6.74 -0.64
N ALA A 100 9.63 7.63 -1.22
CA ALA A 100 8.89 8.64 -0.46
C ALA A 100 7.87 8.02 0.51
N ASP A 101 7.19 6.95 0.09
CA ASP A 101 6.31 6.15 0.94
C ASP A 101 7.06 5.39 2.04
N ALA A 102 8.23 4.85 1.76
CA ALA A 102 9.02 4.13 2.75
C ALA A 102 9.58 5.10 3.80
N ILE A 103 10.26 6.17 3.37
CA ILE A 103 10.99 7.08 4.28
C ILE A 103 10.07 7.73 5.32
N ARG A 104 8.81 8.05 4.98
CA ARG A 104 7.87 8.62 5.96
C ARG A 104 7.60 7.69 7.15
N TYR A 105 7.61 6.36 6.95
CA TYR A 105 7.47 5.41 8.04
C TYR A 105 8.70 5.41 8.94
N LEU A 106 9.91 5.48 8.36
CA LEU A 106 11.15 5.50 9.12
C LEU A 106 11.32 6.81 9.89
N ILE A 107 10.99 7.95 9.27
CA ILE A 107 11.01 9.28 9.89
C ILE A 107 10.06 9.29 11.09
N LEU A 108 8.79 8.91 10.89
CA LEU A 108 7.81 8.88 11.97
C LEU A 108 8.19 7.87 13.07
N HIS A 109 8.73 6.71 12.71
CA HIS A 109 9.18 5.74 13.71
C HIS A 109 10.29 6.33 14.60
N HIS A 110 11.24 7.04 14.00
CA HIS A 110 12.41 7.58 14.71
C HIS A 110 12.10 8.85 15.50
N HIS A 111 11.38 9.79 14.90
CA HIS A 111 11.13 11.11 15.46
C HIS A 111 9.75 11.26 16.08
N GLY A 112 8.77 10.44 15.69
CA GLY A 112 7.35 10.74 15.90
C GLY A 112 6.90 11.91 15.03
N GLY A 113 5.76 12.51 15.37
CA GLY A 113 5.27 13.74 14.75
C GLY A 113 4.16 13.50 13.75
N ILE A 114 4.01 14.43 12.80
CA ILE A 114 3.02 14.38 11.73
C ILE A 114 3.74 14.44 10.38
N TYR A 115 3.51 13.44 9.54
CA TYR A 115 3.90 13.45 8.14
C TYR A 115 2.75 13.95 7.27
N ILE A 116 3.04 14.85 6.34
CA ILE A 116 2.04 15.47 5.44
C ILE A 116 2.63 15.61 4.03
N ASP A 117 2.01 15.04 3.01
CA ASP A 117 2.40 15.26 1.61
C ASP A 117 2.31 16.76 1.24
N LEU A 118 3.16 17.21 0.30
CA LEU A 118 3.27 18.62 -0.09
C LEU A 118 2.00 19.19 -0.74
N ASP A 119 1.14 18.34 -1.30
CA ASP A 119 -0.10 18.74 -1.93
C ASP A 119 -1.29 18.82 -0.94
N ILE A 120 -1.04 18.74 0.37
CA ILE A 120 -2.06 18.86 1.41
C ILE A 120 -2.00 20.24 2.08
N VAL A 121 -3.13 20.93 2.08
CA VAL A 121 -3.36 22.23 2.73
C VAL A 121 -3.93 22.00 4.13
N CYS A 122 -3.34 22.62 5.15
CA CYS A 122 -3.92 22.67 6.49
C CYS A 122 -4.93 23.82 6.58
N LEU A 123 -6.15 23.50 7.00
CA LEU A 123 -7.23 24.47 7.20
C LEU A 123 -7.40 24.86 8.67
N ARG A 124 -6.95 24.00 9.59
CA ARG A 124 -7.09 24.13 11.04
C ARG A 124 -5.86 23.60 11.77
N SER A 125 -5.75 23.94 13.06
CA SER A 125 -4.74 23.37 13.94
C SER A 125 -4.89 21.84 14.06
N LEU A 126 -3.75 21.16 14.01
CA LEU A 126 -3.59 19.71 14.16
C LEU A 126 -3.19 19.34 15.59
N GLU A 127 -3.14 20.30 16.53
CA GLU A 127 -2.67 20.08 17.91
C GLU A 127 -3.43 18.96 18.62
N PHE A 128 -4.75 18.87 18.46
CA PHE A 128 -5.56 17.83 19.11
C PHE A 128 -5.25 16.42 18.60
N LEU A 129 -4.75 16.26 17.37
CA LEU A 129 -4.37 14.95 16.82
C LEU A 129 -3.21 14.33 17.59
N ARG A 130 -2.43 15.15 18.30
CA ARG A 130 -1.30 14.68 19.10
C ARG A 130 -1.69 13.90 20.34
N ALA A 131 -2.99 13.90 20.71
CA ALA A 131 -3.51 13.15 21.84
C ALA A 131 -3.65 11.64 21.56
N TYR A 132 -3.46 11.24 20.30
CA TYR A 132 -3.56 9.87 19.83
C TYR A 132 -2.18 9.27 19.57
N GLU A 133 -2.06 7.95 19.67
CA GLU A 133 -0.78 7.27 19.47
C GLU A 133 -0.38 7.12 17.98
N PHE A 134 -1.36 6.79 17.14
CA PHE A 134 -1.15 6.70 15.70
C PHE A 134 -2.45 7.01 14.95
N ILE A 135 -2.37 7.86 13.93
CA ILE A 135 -3.52 8.21 13.09
C ILE A 135 -3.19 7.99 11.63
N MET A 136 -4.13 7.38 10.91
CA MET A 136 -4.14 7.31 9.46
C MET A 136 -5.55 7.62 8.91
N PRO A 137 -5.65 8.31 7.78
CA PRO A 137 -6.93 8.67 7.18
C PRO A 137 -7.57 7.49 6.46
N GLN A 138 -8.90 7.42 6.52
CA GLN A 138 -9.67 6.51 5.69
C GLN A 138 -9.55 6.90 4.20
N THR A 139 -9.44 5.92 3.31
CA THR A 139 -9.37 6.15 1.86
C THR A 139 -10.46 5.41 1.08
N MET A 140 -10.63 5.81 -0.18
CA MET A 140 -11.58 5.21 -1.12
C MET A 140 -10.85 4.47 -2.25
N PRO A 141 -11.34 3.29 -2.71
CA PRO A 141 -12.58 2.63 -2.28
C PRO A 141 -12.47 1.81 -0.98
N VAL A 142 -11.26 1.42 -0.56
CA VAL A 142 -11.02 0.59 0.63
C VAL A 142 -9.68 0.97 1.27
N GLY A 143 -9.60 0.91 2.60
CA GLY A 143 -8.36 0.96 3.36
C GLY A 143 -8.02 2.33 3.95
N PHE A 144 -6.73 2.56 4.14
CA PHE A 144 -6.17 3.80 4.69
C PHE A 144 -5.21 4.45 3.70
N SER A 145 -5.20 5.79 3.66
CA SER A 145 -4.17 6.53 2.93
C SER A 145 -2.91 6.66 3.78
N ASN A 146 -1.78 6.89 3.13
CA ASN A 146 -0.47 7.06 3.75
C ASN A 146 0.17 8.43 3.42
N ASP A 147 -0.60 9.35 2.84
CA ASP A 147 -0.19 10.73 2.50
C ASP A 147 -0.29 11.71 3.69
N PHE A 148 -1.03 11.32 4.73
CA PHE A 148 -1.08 12.00 6.03
C PHE A 148 -1.00 10.94 7.13
N LEU A 149 -0.03 11.06 8.04
CA LEU A 149 0.16 10.09 9.13
C LEU A 149 0.58 10.83 10.40
N VAL A 150 0.03 10.41 11.52
CA VAL A 150 0.43 10.89 12.86
C VAL A 150 0.98 9.70 13.62
N GLY A 151 2.08 9.88 14.34
CA GLY A 151 2.65 8.79 15.13
C GLY A 151 3.51 9.24 16.29
N THR A 152 3.44 8.51 17.38
CA THR A 152 4.37 8.64 18.50
C THR A 152 5.72 8.07 18.12
N LYS A 153 6.79 8.60 18.71
CA LYS A 153 8.13 8.06 18.52
C LYS A 153 8.16 6.60 18.98
N GLY A 154 8.65 5.70 18.12
CA GLY A 154 8.74 4.28 18.41
C GLY A 154 7.41 3.53 18.44
N HIS A 155 6.32 4.09 17.88
CA HIS A 155 5.01 3.43 17.88
C HIS A 155 5.11 1.99 17.29
N PRO A 156 4.57 0.94 17.95
CA PRO A 156 4.77 -0.44 17.52
C PRO A 156 4.23 -0.75 16.12
N PHE A 157 3.19 -0.03 15.66
CA PHE A 157 2.71 -0.17 14.29
C PHE A 157 3.70 0.39 13.27
N LEU A 158 4.33 1.54 13.54
CA LEU A 158 5.39 2.09 12.69
C LEU A 158 6.59 1.13 12.64
N ALA A 159 6.95 0.53 13.77
CA ALA A 159 8.00 -0.49 13.82
C ALA A 159 7.66 -1.69 12.91
N LYS A 160 6.40 -2.14 12.93
CA LYS A 160 5.89 -3.19 12.03
C LYS A 160 5.93 -2.77 10.56
N LEU A 161 5.57 -1.54 10.22
CA LEU A 161 5.67 -1.02 8.85
C LEU A 161 7.13 -1.08 8.39
N VAL A 162 8.04 -0.47 9.16
CA VAL A 162 9.48 -0.42 8.86
C VAL A 162 10.08 -1.82 8.70
N SER A 163 9.81 -2.75 9.62
CA SER A 163 10.34 -4.12 9.54
C SER A 163 9.78 -4.93 8.37
N SER A 164 8.62 -4.54 7.84
CA SER A 164 7.97 -5.24 6.72
C SER A 164 8.48 -4.77 5.36
N LEU A 165 9.08 -3.58 5.26
CA LEU A 165 9.50 -2.97 3.99
C LEU A 165 10.33 -3.90 3.09
N PRO A 166 11.38 -4.61 3.58
CA PRO A 166 12.18 -5.48 2.71
C PRO A 166 11.39 -6.63 2.08
N ARG A 167 10.51 -7.27 2.88
CA ARG A 167 9.66 -8.39 2.42
C ARG A 167 8.60 -7.93 1.42
N TRP A 168 8.17 -6.68 1.52
CA TRP A 168 7.15 -6.08 0.68
C TRP A 168 7.74 -5.24 -0.45
N ASN A 169 9.02 -5.37 -0.79
CA ASN A 169 9.59 -4.80 -2.01
C ASN A 169 9.14 -5.60 -3.25
N LEU A 170 7.88 -5.41 -3.63
CA LEU A 170 7.19 -6.17 -4.66
C LEU A 170 7.49 -5.63 -6.06
N ARG A 171 7.32 -6.46 -7.08
CA ARG A 171 7.42 -6.06 -8.50
C ARG A 171 6.21 -6.60 -9.27
N LEU A 172 5.10 -5.86 -9.25
CA LEU A 172 3.80 -6.32 -9.73
C LEU A 172 3.50 -5.97 -11.20
N GLY A 173 4.54 -5.95 -12.05
CA GLY A 173 4.42 -5.79 -13.51
C GLY A 173 4.03 -4.39 -14.02
N SER A 174 3.36 -3.57 -13.21
CA SER A 174 3.05 -2.17 -13.53
C SER A 174 3.25 -1.25 -12.32
N LYS A 175 3.38 0.06 -12.57
CA LYS A 175 3.77 1.03 -11.54
C LYS A 175 2.69 1.13 -10.47
N TYR A 176 1.43 1.35 -10.85
CA TYR A 176 0.36 1.59 -9.89
C TYR A 176 0.20 0.47 -8.83
N PRO A 177 0.02 -0.82 -9.18
CA PRO A 177 -0.09 -1.88 -8.17
C PRO A 177 1.23 -2.09 -7.41
N THR A 178 2.38 -1.95 -8.07
CA THR A 178 3.68 -2.07 -7.39
C THR A 178 3.78 -1.08 -6.25
N VAL A 179 3.59 0.22 -6.52
CA VAL A 179 3.65 1.26 -5.48
C VAL A 179 2.55 1.02 -4.42
N MET A 180 1.33 0.68 -4.84
CA MET A 180 0.17 0.52 -3.95
C MET A 180 0.40 -0.55 -2.88
N PHE A 181 0.94 -1.69 -3.28
CA PHE A 181 1.13 -2.85 -2.41
C PHE A 181 2.53 -2.91 -1.79
N SER A 182 3.55 -2.29 -2.39
CA SER A 182 4.92 -2.38 -1.87
C SER A 182 5.12 -1.51 -0.63
N THR A 183 4.79 -0.23 -0.75
CA THR A 183 5.02 0.78 0.28
C THR A 183 3.80 1.66 0.52
N GLY A 184 2.77 1.55 -0.32
CA GLY A 184 1.63 2.45 -0.39
C GLY A 184 0.45 2.25 0.58
N PRO A 185 -0.71 2.84 0.25
CA PRO A 185 -1.96 2.69 0.98
C PRO A 185 -2.36 1.24 1.27
N MET A 186 -2.24 0.33 0.28
CA MET A 186 -2.58 -1.08 0.51
C MET A 186 -1.54 -1.80 1.37
N PHE A 187 -0.26 -1.42 1.29
CA PHE A 187 0.75 -1.91 2.22
C PHE A 187 0.35 -1.58 3.67
N VAL A 188 0.06 -0.32 3.98
CA VAL A 188 -0.38 0.12 5.32
C VAL A 188 -1.66 -0.59 5.74
N THR A 189 -2.65 -0.66 4.86
CA THR A 189 -3.94 -1.32 5.12
C THR A 189 -3.76 -2.80 5.49
N LEU A 190 -2.93 -3.53 4.75
CA LEU A 190 -2.65 -4.93 5.04
C LEU A 190 -1.89 -5.09 6.36
N GLN A 191 -0.89 -4.23 6.63
CA GLN A 191 -0.20 -4.28 7.91
C GLN A 191 -1.13 -3.98 9.09
N ALA A 192 -2.06 -3.05 8.95
CA ALA A 192 -3.05 -2.71 9.98
C ALA A 192 -3.98 -3.91 10.28
N THR A 193 -4.43 -4.61 9.24
CA THR A 193 -5.23 -5.85 9.39
C THR A 193 -4.48 -6.92 10.19
N PHE A 194 -3.17 -7.06 10.01
CA PHE A 194 -2.36 -8.03 10.76
C PHE A 194 -1.80 -7.50 12.09
N PHE A 195 -2.11 -6.25 12.47
CA PHE A 195 -1.62 -5.68 13.71
C PHE A 195 -2.51 -6.08 14.88
N ARG A 196 -1.90 -6.63 15.94
CA ARG A 196 -2.63 -7.17 17.11
C ARG A 196 -3.18 -6.07 18.03
N SER A 197 -2.46 -4.95 18.20
CA SER A 197 -2.82 -3.87 19.12
C SER A 197 -3.63 -2.76 18.44
N ARG A 198 -4.79 -3.10 17.86
CA ARG A 198 -5.58 -2.13 17.06
C ARG A 198 -6.11 -0.93 17.85
N LYS A 199 -6.20 -1.02 19.18
CA LYS A 199 -6.64 0.07 20.07
C LYS A 199 -5.72 1.30 20.04
N SER A 200 -4.45 1.12 19.66
CA SER A 200 -3.50 2.25 19.50
C SER A 200 -3.56 2.89 18.11
N LEU A 201 -4.39 2.35 17.21
CA LEU A 201 -4.63 2.91 15.89
C LEU A 201 -5.91 3.74 15.93
N SER A 202 -5.88 4.93 15.35
CA SER A 202 -7.05 5.78 15.18
C SER A 202 -7.23 6.17 13.72
N VAL A 203 -8.49 6.35 13.31
CA VAL A 203 -8.83 6.68 11.92
C VAL A 203 -9.26 8.13 11.81
N LEU A 204 -8.63 8.88 10.91
CA LEU A 204 -9.12 10.20 10.53
C LEU A 204 -10.27 10.03 9.51
N PRO A 205 -11.52 10.36 9.87
CA PRO A 205 -12.68 10.15 9.01
C PRO A 205 -12.68 11.11 7.81
N PHE A 206 -13.42 10.75 6.75
CA PHE A 206 -13.53 11.57 5.53
C PHE A 206 -13.93 13.03 5.78
N SER A 207 -14.78 13.28 6.79
CA SER A 207 -15.24 14.63 7.15
C SER A 207 -14.11 15.53 7.63
N LEU A 208 -13.12 14.98 8.33
CA LEU A 208 -11.93 15.73 8.79
C LEU A 208 -10.80 15.69 7.76
N TYR A 209 -10.66 14.59 7.01
CA TYR A 209 -9.60 14.40 6.02
C TYR A 209 -9.80 15.22 4.73
N GLY A 210 -11.04 15.49 4.32
CA GLY A 210 -11.35 16.48 3.27
C GLY A 210 -10.98 16.12 1.83
N LYS A 211 -10.50 14.90 1.54
CA LYS A 211 -10.14 14.45 0.17
C LYS A 211 -11.32 13.96 -0.68
N TYR A 212 -12.30 13.30 -0.07
CA TYR A 212 -13.35 12.55 -0.77
C TYR A 212 -14.78 13.07 -0.53
N THR A 213 -14.93 14.25 0.06
CA THR A 213 -16.24 14.82 0.34
C THR A 213 -16.26 16.31 0.03
N THR A 214 -17.21 16.72 -0.81
CA THR A 214 -17.55 18.14 -1.03
C THR A 214 -18.50 18.66 0.04
N LYS A 215 -18.97 17.78 0.93
CA LYS A 215 -19.95 18.07 1.99
C LYS A 215 -19.33 18.15 3.38
N ALA A 216 -18.00 18.10 3.50
CA ALA A 216 -17.36 18.39 4.78
C ALA A 216 -17.64 19.85 5.13
N VAL A 217 -18.38 20.06 6.21
CA VAL A 217 -18.76 21.40 6.69
C VAL A 217 -17.55 22.13 7.27
N ASP A 218 -16.57 21.40 7.82
CA ASP A 218 -15.39 21.98 8.47
C ASP A 218 -14.18 21.00 8.53
N PRO A 219 -13.54 20.68 7.37
CA PRO A 219 -12.43 19.73 7.32
C PRO A 219 -11.13 20.30 7.92
N LEU A 220 -10.23 19.42 8.40
CA LEU A 220 -8.88 19.82 8.85
C LEU A 220 -7.93 20.07 7.68
N LEU A 221 -8.12 19.31 6.60
CA LEU A 221 -7.21 19.23 5.47
C LEU A 221 -7.96 19.41 4.16
N ARG A 222 -7.27 19.95 3.16
CA ARG A 222 -7.74 20.00 1.77
C ARG A 222 -6.62 19.53 0.84
N HIS A 223 -6.97 18.69 -0.12
CA HIS A 223 -5.99 18.07 -1.02
C HIS A 223 -5.97 18.79 -2.37
N LEU A 224 -4.81 19.28 -2.77
CA LEU A 224 -4.54 19.75 -4.12
C LEU A 224 -4.34 18.55 -5.04
N TYR A 225 -4.33 18.80 -6.35
CA TYR A 225 -4.05 17.74 -7.31
C TYR A 225 -2.56 17.34 -7.27
N GLY A 226 -2.29 16.12 -6.80
CA GLY A 226 -1.01 15.43 -6.95
C GLY A 226 -1.13 14.13 -7.75
N SER A 227 -0.17 13.88 -8.64
CA SER A 227 -0.19 12.75 -9.57
C SER A 227 1.01 11.82 -9.45
N SER A 228 1.77 11.87 -8.35
CA SER A 228 2.98 11.06 -8.15
C SER A 228 2.74 9.55 -8.30
N TRP A 229 1.52 9.12 -7.97
CA TRP A 229 0.97 7.76 -8.11
C TRP A 229 0.51 7.36 -9.51
N HIS A 230 0.02 8.33 -10.28
CA HIS A 230 -0.82 8.06 -11.44
C HIS A 230 0.01 8.12 -12.73
N SER A 231 0.38 6.96 -13.25
CA SER A 231 0.73 6.79 -14.67
C SER A 231 -0.49 6.36 -15.49
N SER A 232 -0.34 6.22 -16.81
CA SER A 232 -1.43 5.81 -17.71
C SER A 232 -2.11 4.50 -17.29
N ASP A 233 -1.37 3.61 -16.64
CA ASP A 233 -1.82 2.32 -16.09
C ASP A 233 -2.82 2.43 -14.94
N ALA A 234 -2.77 3.51 -14.14
CA ALA A 234 -3.66 3.68 -13.00
C ALA A 234 -5.14 3.74 -13.42
N ARG A 235 -5.44 4.36 -14.57
CA ARG A 235 -6.80 4.39 -15.12
C ARG A 235 -7.30 3.01 -15.49
N SER A 236 -6.46 2.21 -16.16
CA SER A 236 -6.81 0.84 -16.58
C SER A 236 -6.99 -0.08 -15.38
N VAL A 237 -6.11 0.01 -14.38
CA VAL A 237 -6.21 -0.80 -13.15
C VAL A 237 -7.46 -0.42 -12.35
N LEU A 238 -7.72 0.87 -12.14
CA LEU A 238 -8.92 1.34 -11.45
C LEU A 238 -10.20 0.97 -12.21
N TRP A 239 -10.17 0.97 -13.54
CA TRP A 239 -11.27 0.49 -14.35
C TRP A 239 -11.51 -1.01 -14.12
N ILE A 240 -10.48 -1.86 -14.16
CA ILE A 240 -10.61 -3.30 -13.90
C ILE A 240 -11.19 -3.55 -12.50
N ILE A 241 -10.69 -2.86 -11.47
CA ILE A 241 -11.19 -2.98 -10.09
C ILE A 241 -12.68 -2.60 -10.00
N LYS A 242 -13.11 -1.58 -10.75
CA LYS A 242 -14.53 -1.18 -10.82
C LYS A 242 -15.43 -2.14 -11.61
N HIS A 243 -14.85 -3.09 -12.35
CA HIS A 243 -15.58 -4.04 -13.19
C HIS A 243 -15.23 -5.50 -12.80
N PRO A 244 -15.66 -5.97 -11.61
CA PRO A 244 -15.29 -7.29 -11.07
C PRO A 244 -15.71 -8.46 -11.95
N VAL A 245 -16.75 -8.30 -12.79
CA VAL A 245 -17.16 -9.30 -13.78
C VAL A 245 -16.08 -9.52 -14.84
N VAL A 246 -15.37 -8.46 -15.26
CA VAL A 246 -14.25 -8.55 -16.19
C VAL A 246 -13.07 -9.28 -15.54
N LEU A 247 -12.77 -8.97 -14.28
CA LEU A 247 -11.73 -9.68 -13.53
C LEU A 247 -12.07 -11.17 -13.35
N GLY A 248 -13.32 -11.48 -13.00
CA GLY A 248 -13.81 -12.86 -12.91
C GLY A 248 -13.75 -13.61 -14.24
N GLY A 249 -14.09 -12.94 -15.35
CA GLY A 249 -13.95 -13.49 -16.70
C GLY A 249 -12.49 -13.79 -17.07
N LEU A 250 -11.57 -12.86 -16.79
CA LEU A 250 -10.14 -13.05 -17.05
C LEU A 250 -9.55 -14.20 -16.21
N LEU A 251 -9.90 -14.29 -14.92
CA LEU A 251 -9.49 -15.40 -14.06
C LEU A 251 -10.06 -16.74 -14.56
N SER A 252 -11.31 -16.76 -15.00
CA SER A 252 -11.94 -17.97 -15.55
C SER A 252 -11.24 -18.43 -16.83
N LEU A 253 -10.90 -17.50 -17.72
CA LEU A 253 -10.13 -17.81 -18.94
C LEU A 253 -8.73 -18.35 -18.61
N LEU A 254 -8.08 -17.82 -17.58
CA LEU A 254 -6.77 -18.30 -17.13
C LEU A 254 -6.83 -19.72 -16.55
N VAL A 255 -7.87 -20.01 -15.76
CA VAL A 255 -8.14 -21.37 -15.22
C VAL A 255 -8.46 -22.34 -16.35
N LEU A 256 -9.32 -21.96 -17.30
CA LEU A 256 -9.64 -22.79 -18.45
C LEU A 256 -8.41 -23.03 -19.35
N GLY A 257 -7.57 -22.02 -19.55
CA GLY A 257 -6.32 -22.14 -20.31
C GLY A 257 -5.32 -23.09 -19.66
N THR A 258 -5.12 -22.99 -18.34
CA THR A 258 -4.24 -23.90 -17.59
C THR A 258 -4.76 -25.34 -17.57
N LEU A 259 -6.07 -25.54 -17.40
CA LEU A 259 -6.72 -26.84 -17.53
C LEU A 259 -6.54 -27.43 -18.94
N ALA A 260 -6.74 -26.64 -19.99
CA ALA A 260 -6.56 -27.08 -21.36
C ALA A 260 -5.11 -27.52 -21.65
N LEU A 261 -4.12 -26.77 -21.13
CA LEU A 261 -2.71 -27.14 -21.23
C LEU A 261 -2.39 -28.43 -20.47
N ALA A 262 -2.94 -28.59 -19.26
CA ALA A 262 -2.77 -29.81 -18.46
C ALA A 262 -3.38 -31.05 -19.14
N VAL A 263 -4.58 -30.91 -19.72
CA VAL A 263 -5.22 -31.97 -20.51
C VAL A 263 -4.38 -32.31 -21.74
N ARG A 264 -3.93 -31.30 -22.49
CA ARG A 264 -3.07 -31.50 -23.67
C ARG A 264 -1.76 -32.22 -23.30
N HIS A 265 -1.16 -31.87 -22.16
CA HIS A 265 0.04 -32.53 -21.66
C HIS A 265 -0.22 -34.00 -21.28
N ARG A 266 -1.31 -34.29 -20.55
CA ARG A 266 -1.71 -35.67 -20.20
C ARG A 266 -2.00 -36.52 -21.43
N VAL A 267 -2.73 -35.96 -22.40
CA VAL A 267 -3.02 -36.65 -23.67
C VAL A 267 -1.72 -36.97 -24.40
N LYS A 268 -0.80 -36.00 -24.51
CA LYS A 268 0.52 -36.22 -25.13
C LYS A 268 1.32 -37.32 -24.41
N GLN A 269 1.35 -37.33 -23.07
CA GLN A 269 1.99 -38.40 -22.29
C GLN A 269 1.36 -39.77 -22.56
N HIS A 270 0.03 -39.86 -22.56
CA HIS A 270 -0.71 -41.09 -22.85
C HIS A 270 -0.41 -41.63 -24.26
N TRP A 271 -0.33 -40.76 -25.26
CA TRP A 271 0.06 -41.16 -26.63
C TRP A 271 1.53 -41.57 -26.73
N SER A 272 2.45 -40.91 -26.01
CA SER A 272 3.86 -41.33 -25.98
C SER A 272 4.07 -42.70 -25.32
N GLN A 273 3.29 -43.04 -24.29
CA GLN A 273 3.31 -44.37 -23.67
C GLN A 273 2.69 -45.45 -24.58
N ARG A 274 1.69 -45.09 -25.40
CA ARG A 274 1.07 -45.99 -26.39
C ARG A 274 1.91 -46.21 -27.65
N GLN A 275 2.85 -45.32 -27.98
CA GLN A 275 3.78 -45.55 -29.10
C GLN A 275 4.95 -46.50 -28.75
N PHE A 276 5.12 -46.88 -27.48
CA PHE A 276 6.13 -47.85 -27.03
C PHE A 276 5.56 -49.18 -26.46
N PRO A 277 4.72 -49.90 -27.22
CA PRO A 277 4.68 -51.35 -27.07
C PRO A 277 4.69 -52.11 -28.41
N GLN A 278 5.35 -51.60 -29.45
CA GLN A 278 5.58 -52.37 -30.69
C GLN A 278 6.95 -53.06 -30.77
N GLY A 279 7.94 -52.65 -29.97
CA GLY A 279 9.26 -53.29 -29.93
C GLY A 279 9.26 -54.66 -29.24
N SER A 280 8.44 -54.86 -28.20
CA SER A 280 8.45 -56.09 -27.39
C SER A 280 7.73 -57.27 -28.04
N ARG A 281 6.65 -57.04 -28.78
CA ARG A 281 5.92 -58.13 -29.47
C ARG A 281 6.70 -58.72 -30.64
N ARG A 282 7.44 -57.90 -31.40
CA ARG A 282 8.31 -58.41 -32.48
C ARG A 282 9.46 -59.26 -31.93
N ALA A 283 10.08 -58.83 -30.84
CA ALA A 283 11.14 -59.59 -30.16
C ALA A 283 10.61 -60.92 -29.58
N GLN A 284 9.42 -60.93 -28.99
CA GLN A 284 8.80 -62.15 -28.45
C GLN A 284 8.36 -63.13 -29.55
N ILE A 285 7.85 -62.64 -30.69
CA ILE A 285 7.46 -63.49 -31.82
C ILE A 285 8.70 -64.09 -32.51
N ILE A 286 9.79 -63.32 -32.63
CA ILE A 286 11.06 -63.84 -33.16
C ILE A 286 11.65 -64.91 -32.23
N ALA A 287 11.65 -64.67 -30.91
CA ALA A 287 12.12 -65.65 -29.92
C ALA A 287 11.28 -66.94 -29.91
N LEU A 288 9.96 -66.86 -30.11
CA LEU A 288 9.08 -68.04 -30.23
C LEU A 288 9.31 -68.79 -31.56
N ALA A 289 9.60 -68.08 -32.65
CA ALA A 289 9.86 -68.70 -33.95
C ALA A 289 11.21 -69.42 -33.99
N GLU A 290 12.20 -68.94 -33.23
CA GLU A 290 13.51 -69.60 -33.09
C GLU A 290 13.43 -70.86 -32.20
N SER A 291 12.54 -70.91 -31.20
CA SER A 291 12.37 -72.11 -30.36
C SER A 291 11.69 -73.29 -31.07
N PHE A 292 11.02 -73.06 -32.21
CA PHE A 292 10.39 -74.10 -33.02
C PHE A 292 11.28 -74.66 -34.14
N LYS A 293 12.49 -74.13 -34.34
CA LYS A 293 13.46 -74.64 -35.33
C LYS A 293 14.46 -75.66 -34.78
N LEU A 294 14.33 -76.05 -33.51
CA LEU A 294 15.28 -76.94 -32.80
C LEU A 294 14.65 -78.25 -32.28
N THR A 295 13.50 -78.65 -32.82
CA THR A 295 12.88 -79.98 -32.63
C THR A 295 12.64 -80.63 -33.97
#